data_AF-F2E3Y0-F1
#
_entry.id   AF-F2E3Y0-F1
#
_cell.length_a   1.000
_cell.length_b   1.000
_cell.length_c   1.000
_cell.angle_alpha   90.00
_cell.angle_beta   90.00
_cell.angle_gamma   90.00
#
_symmetry.space_group_name_H-M   'P 1'
#
loop_
_entity.id
_entity.type
_entity.pdbx_description
1 polymer ?
#
loop_
_entity_poly.entity_id
_entity_poly.type
_entity_poly.pdbx_seq_one_letter_code
_entity_poly.pdbx_strand_id
1 'polypeptide(L)' 'MGYIGAHGVETLKRYRYSGQDHSVVAKYVLQPFWSRCVTLFPLWMP' A
#
# COMPACT_ATOMS: atom_id res chain seq x y z
N MET A 1 -4.53 9.37 28.16
CA MET A 1 -3.56 8.99 27.12
C MET A 1 -3.07 7.58 27.43
N GLY A 2 -3.68 6.56 26.83
CA GLY A 2 -3.39 5.16 27.16
C GLY A 2 -2.03 4.76 26.61
N TYR A 3 -1.06 4.51 27.50
CA TYR A 3 0.23 3.95 27.14
C TYR A 3 0.06 2.47 26.80
N ILE A 4 0.51 2.06 25.62
CA ILE A 4 0.51 0.67 25.18
C ILE A 4 1.49 -0.10 26.09
N GLY A 5 0.98 -1.04 26.88
CA GLY A 5 1.80 -1.90 27.74
C GLY A 5 2.77 -2.78 26.95
N ALA A 6 3.80 -3.32 27.61
CA ALA A 6 4.88 -4.10 26.98
C ALA A 6 4.37 -5.23 26.06
N HIS A 7 3.24 -5.84 26.41
CA HIS A 7 2.58 -6.88 25.62
C HIS A 7 2.05 -6.36 24.26
N GLY A 8 1.56 -5.13 24.20
CA GLY A 8 1.10 -4.51 22.95
C GLY A 8 2.26 -4.09 22.04
N VAL A 9 3.38 -3.68 22.63
CA VAL A 9 4.62 -3.38 21.88
C VAL A 9 5.17 -4.64 21.20
N GLU A 10 5.10 -5.80 21.86
CA GLU A 10 5.53 -7.06 21.26
C GLU A 10 4.62 -7.49 20.10
N THR A 11 3.31 -7.30 20.21
CA THR A 11 2.37 -7.55 19.10
C THR A 11 2.59 -6.59 17.93
N LEU A 12 2.91 -5.32 18.18
CA LEU A 12 3.24 -4.35 17.13
C LEU A 12 4.53 -4.74 16.38
N LYS A 13 5.53 -5.29 17.06
CA LYS A 13 6.74 -5.80 16.41
C LYS A 13 6.46 -7.01 15.50
N ARG A 14 5.43 -7.80 15.84
CA ARG A 14 4.97 -8.96 15.03
C ARG A 14 4.01 -8.54 13.92
N TYR A 15 3.48 -7.31 13.97
CA TYR A 15 2.62 -6.78 12.93
C TYR A 15 3.43 -6.55 11.66
N ARG A 16 3.47 -7.59 10.83
CA ARG A 16 4.11 -7.57 9.52
C ARG A 16 3.13 -6.91 8.56
N TYR A 17 3.47 -5.72 8.08
CA TYR A 17 2.73 -5.07 7.01
C TYR A 17 2.83 -5.95 5.74
N SER A 18 1.79 -6.77 5.51
CA SER A 18 1.70 -7.67 4.37
C SER A 18 1.14 -6.99 3.12
N GLY A 19 0.87 -5.69 3.18
CA GLY A 19 0.32 -4.89 2.09
C GLY A 19 1.34 -4.49 1.03
N GLN A 20 2.52 -5.11 1.01
CA GLN A 20 3.46 -4.93 -0.09
C GLN A 20 3.21 -6.04 -1.11
N ASP A 21 2.50 -5.71 -2.19
CA ASP A 21 2.27 -6.61 -3.30
C ASP A 21 3.60 -6.97 -3.97
N HIS A 22 4.11 -8.18 -3.67
CA HIS A 22 5.29 -8.75 -4.31
C HIS A 22 4.94 -9.48 -5.62
N SER A 23 3.67 -9.40 -6.03
CA SER A 23 3.15 -10.02 -7.23
C SER A 23 3.83 -9.44 -8.47
N VAL A 24 4.52 -10.30 -9.23
CA VAL A 24 5.16 -9.96 -10.51
C VAL A 24 4.16 -9.30 -11.46
N VAL A 25 2.92 -9.79 -11.45
CA VAL A 25 1.81 -9.23 -12.24
C VAL A 25 1.47 -7.80 -11.81
N ALA A 26 1.42 -7.52 -10.51
CA ALA A 26 1.18 -6.17 -10.00
C ALA A 26 2.26 -5.20 -10.48
N LYS A 27 3.54 -5.62 -10.43
CA LYS A 27 4.69 -4.80 -10.81
C LYS A 27 4.80 -4.55 -12.32
N TYR A 28 4.62 -5.57 -13.15
CA TYR A 28 4.92 -5.48 -14.59
C TYR A 28 3.70 -5.30 -15.49
N VAL A 29 2.50 -5.61 -15.02
CA VAL A 29 1.27 -5.50 -15.82
C VAL A 29 0.37 -4.42 -15.25
N LEU A 30 0.02 -4.53 -13.97
CA LEU A 30 -0.98 -3.66 -13.36
C LEU A 30 -0.46 -2.23 -13.18
N GLN A 31 0.78 -2.07 -12.68
CA GLN A 31 1.39 -0.76 -12.45
C GLN A 31 1.52 0.09 -13.73
N PRO A 32 2.09 -0.40 -14.86
CA PRO A 32 2.15 0.39 -16.09
C PRO A 32 0.77 0.58 -16.75
N PHE A 33 -0.17 -0.37 -16.58
CA PHE A 33 -1.56 -0.21 -17.03
C PHE A 33 -2.22 0.98 -16.34
N TRP A 34 -2.24 1.01 -15.00
CA TRP A 34 -2.85 2.09 -14.23
C TRP A 34 -2.16 3.44 -14.44
N SER A 35 -0.84 3.45 -14.59
CA SER A 35 -0.09 4.68 -14.86
C SER A 35 -0.46 5.31 -16.20
N ARG A 36 -0.78 4.51 -17.23
CA ARG A 36 -1.32 5.02 -18.50
C ARG A 36 -2.79 5.43 -18.38
N CYS A 37 -3.60 4.72 -17.59
CA CYS A 37 -5.00 5.10 -17.36
C CYS A 37 -5.12 6.49 -16.72
N VAL A 38 -4.21 6.87 -15.80
CA VAL A 38 -4.20 8.21 -15.21
C VAL A 38 -3.99 9.30 -16.27
N THR A 39 -3.19 9.05 -17.31
CA THR A 39 -2.98 10.03 -18.40
C THR A 39 -4.17 10.23 -19.33
N LEU A 40 -5.16 9.33 -19.27
CA LEU A 40 -6.41 9.48 -20.02
C LEU A 40 -7.37 10.45 -19.33
N PHE A 41 -7.23 10.64 -18.02
CA PHE A 41 -8.01 11.62 -17.28
C PHE A 41 -7.28 12.96 -17.25
N PRO A 42 -7.86 14.00 -17.86
CA PRO A 42 -7.23 15.31 -17.85
C PRO A 42 -7.31 15.93 -16.45
N LEU A 43 -6.20 16.54 -16.01
CA LEU A 43 -6.02 17.15 -14.67
C LEU A 43 -7.02 18.27 -14.33
N TRP A 44 -7.81 18.71 -15.31
CA TRP A 44 -8.86 19.72 -15.16
C TRP A 44 -10.23 19.14 -14.80
N MET A 45 -10.34 17.81 -14.74
CA MET A 45 -11.60 17.13 -14.43
C MET A 45 -11.69 17.05 -12.90
N PRO A 46 -12.65 17.75 -12.27
CA PRO A 46 -12.74 17.86 -10.81
C PRO A 46 -13.00 16.51 -10.13
#